data_AF-A0A4Y2KVP1-F1
#
_entry.id   AF-A0A4Y2KVP1-F1
#
_cell.length_a   1.000
_cell.length_b   1.000
_cell.length_c   1.000
_cell.angle_alpha   90.00
_cell.angle_beta   90.00
_cell.angle_gamma   90.00
#
_symmetry.space_group_name_H-M   'P 1'
#
loop_
_entity.id
_entity.type
_entity.pdbx_description
1 polymer ?
#
loop_
_entity_poly.entity_id
_entity_poly.type
_entity_poly.pdbx_seq_one_letter_code
_entity_poly.pdbx_strand_id
1 'polypeptide(L)'
;MLQAGSRQSAVARELNMHRSVIHRLWNHYQRDQNPSRRRGFGRRRITATADDRYLLQCARRRRTLAARQLASQLSAAAGRPISRQTVSRRLHEGRLFTR
;
A
#
# COMPACT_ATOMS: atom_id res chain seq x y z
N MET A 1 -6.21 -19.34 27.29
CA MET A 1 -6.02 -18.23 26.32
C MET A 1 -7.25 -17.32 26.38
N LEU A 2 -7.10 -16.12 26.98
CA LEU A 2 -8.15 -15.08 27.19
C LEU A 2 -9.59 -15.61 27.33
N GLN A 3 -9.84 -16.46 28.34
CA GLN A 3 -11.21 -16.85 28.70
C GLN A 3 -11.94 -15.63 29.30
N ALA A 4 -13.25 -15.56 29.10
CA ALA A 4 -14.10 -14.56 29.75
C ALA A 4 -13.86 -14.60 31.27
N GLY A 5 -13.31 -13.52 31.83
CA GLY A 5 -13.01 -13.39 33.27
C GLY A 5 -11.53 -13.45 33.67
N SER A 6 -10.58 -13.76 32.79
CA SER A 6 -9.15 -13.72 33.14
C SER A 6 -8.65 -12.28 33.35
N ARG A 7 -7.95 -12.02 34.46
CA ARG A 7 -7.30 -10.72 34.69
C ARG A 7 -6.21 -10.50 33.64
N GLN A 8 -6.28 -9.42 32.86
CA GLN A 8 -5.29 -9.08 31.82
C GLN A 8 -3.84 -9.06 32.35
N SER A 9 -3.63 -8.75 33.63
CA SER A 9 -2.32 -8.77 34.28
C SER A 9 -1.76 -10.18 34.50
N ALA A 10 -2.61 -11.18 34.74
CA ALA A 10 -2.19 -12.58 34.84
C ALA A 10 -1.73 -13.09 33.46
N VAL A 11 -2.53 -12.81 32.42
CA VAL A 11 -2.21 -13.14 31.03
C VAL A 11 -0.93 -12.44 30.56
N ALA A 12 -0.73 -11.18 30.96
CA ALA A 12 0.50 -10.43 30.67
C ALA A 12 1.75 -11.09 31.27
N ARG A 13 1.66 -11.58 32.53
CA ARG A 13 2.78 -12.28 33.20
C ARG A 13 3.05 -13.65 32.58
N GLU A 14 2.01 -14.42 32.31
CA GLU A 14 2.10 -15.74 31.67
C GLU A 14 2.74 -15.65 30.29
N LEU A 15 2.37 -14.63 29.50
CA LEU A 15 2.90 -14.40 28.16
C LEU A 15 4.20 -13.57 28.13
N ASN A 16 4.72 -13.14 29.29
CA ASN A 16 5.83 -12.20 29.41
C ASN A 16 5.69 -10.96 28.49
N MET A 17 4.47 -10.42 28.40
CA MET A 17 4.13 -9.28 27.57
C MET A 17 3.67 -8.09 28.41
N HIS A 18 3.94 -6.88 27.95
CA HIS A 18 3.45 -5.70 28.63
C HIS A 18 1.91 -5.64 28.62
N ARG A 19 1.29 -5.21 29.72
CA ARG A 19 -0.18 -5.14 29.85
C ARG A 19 -0.85 -4.34 28.72
N SER A 20 -0.19 -3.29 28.22
CA SER A 20 -0.69 -2.48 27.10
C SER A 20 -0.76 -3.24 25.77
N VAL A 21 0.05 -4.29 25.59
CA VAL A 21 -0.02 -5.18 24.42
C VAL A 21 -1.26 -6.07 24.52
N ILE A 22 -1.48 -6.70 25.68
CA ILE A 22 -2.66 -7.54 25.95
C ILE A 22 -3.96 -6.73 25.79
N HIS A 23 -4.00 -5.51 26.33
CA HIS A 23 -5.16 -4.62 26.19
C HIS A 23 -5.45 -4.27 24.73
N ARG A 24 -4.42 -3.94 23.94
CA ARG A 24 -4.59 -3.66 22.49
C ARG A 24 -5.07 -4.89 21.72
N LEU A 25 -4.52 -6.06 22.00
CA LEU A 25 -4.94 -7.32 21.38
C LEU A 25 -6.39 -7.66 21.73
N TRP A 26 -6.78 -7.49 22.99
CA TRP A 26 -8.15 -7.73 23.43
C TRP A 26 -9.15 -6.80 22.75
N ASN A 27 -8.87 -5.49 22.71
CA ASN A 27 -9.75 -4.53 22.03
C ASN A 27 -9.82 -4.78 20.52
N HIS A 28 -8.70 -5.16 19.90
CA HIS A 28 -8.65 -5.54 18.50
C HIS A 28 -9.50 -6.78 18.21
N TYR A 29 -9.36 -7.82 19.04
CA TYR A 29 -10.13 -9.05 18.92
C TYR A 29 -11.63 -8.82 19.13
N GLN A 30 -12.02 -8.03 20.14
CA GLN A 30 -13.44 -7.71 20.36
C GLN A 30 -14.07 -6.99 19.16
N ARG A 31 -13.31 -6.09 18.51
CA ARG A 31 -13.79 -5.32 17.37
C ARG A 31 -13.91 -6.16 16.09
N ASP A 32 -12.92 -7.01 15.82
CA ASP A 32 -12.76 -7.65 14.52
C ASP A 32 -13.05 -9.14 14.52
N GLN A 33 -13.23 -9.75 15.70
CA GLN A 33 -13.27 -11.20 15.93
C GLN A 33 -12.10 -11.93 15.26
N ASN A 34 -11.00 -11.20 15.01
CA ASN A 34 -9.85 -11.67 14.27
C ASN A 34 -8.58 -11.26 15.04
N PRO A 35 -7.83 -12.23 15.60
CA PRO A 35 -6.61 -11.95 16.34
C PRO A 35 -5.44 -11.55 15.42
N SER A 36 -5.57 -11.76 14.11
CA SER A 36 -4.52 -11.41 13.17
C SER A 36 -4.43 -9.89 12.96
N ARG A 37 -3.20 -9.43 12.73
CA ARG A 37 -2.94 -8.04 12.41
C ARG A 37 -3.57 -7.70 11.06
N ARG A 38 -4.37 -6.63 11.01
CA ARG A 38 -4.88 -6.09 9.74
C ARG A 38 -3.74 -5.77 8.78
N ARG A 39 -3.90 -6.14 7.52
CA ARG A 39 -3.00 -5.69 6.46
C ARG A 39 -3.10 -4.17 6.35
N GLY A 40 -1.99 -3.49 6.55
CA GLY A 40 -1.94 -2.04 6.39
C GLY A 40 -2.17 -1.64 4.94
N PHE A 41 -2.82 -0.50 4.73
CA PHE A 41 -2.78 0.17 3.43
C PHE A 41 -1.39 0.80 3.27
N GLY A 42 -0.72 0.51 2.16
CA GLY A 42 0.58 1.13 1.84
C GLY A 42 0.43 2.63 1.59
N ARG A 43 1.57 3.32 1.43
CA ARG A 43 1.59 4.75 1.06
C ARG A 43 0.75 4.99 -0.20
N ARG A 44 -0.11 6.00 -0.16
CA ARG A 44 -0.93 6.41 -1.30
C ARG A 44 -0.04 6.71 -2.51
N ARG A 45 -0.42 6.17 -3.66
CA ARG A 45 0.28 6.36 -4.93
C ARG A 45 0.06 7.78 -5.44
N ILE A 46 1.08 8.36 -6.06
CA ILE A 46 0.97 9.67 -6.72
C ILE A 46 0.15 9.59 -8.01
N THR A 47 0.14 8.47 -8.72
CA THR A 47 -0.71 8.25 -9.90
C THR A 47 -2.05 7.63 -9.52
N ALA A 48 -3.11 8.00 -10.24
CA ALA A 48 -4.42 7.38 -10.15
C ALA A 48 -4.56 6.24 -11.18
N THR A 49 -5.58 5.40 -11.03
CA THR A 49 -5.86 4.30 -11.99
C THR A 49 -6.14 4.81 -13.40
N ALA A 50 -6.69 6.02 -13.55
CA ALA A 50 -6.90 6.65 -14.87
C ALA A 50 -5.57 7.06 -15.53
N ASP A 51 -4.65 7.66 -14.76
CA ASP A 51 -3.30 8.00 -15.22
C ASP A 51 -2.55 6.75 -15.70
N ASP A 52 -2.61 5.68 -14.89
CA ASP A 52 -1.93 4.42 -15.19
C ASP A 52 -2.50 3.82 -16.51
N ARG A 53 -3.82 3.85 -16.72
CA ARG A 53 -4.45 3.40 -17.97
C ARG A 53 -4.03 4.25 -19.18
N TYR A 54 -4.06 5.57 -19.04
CA TYR A 54 -3.64 6.49 -20.10
C TYR A 54 -2.17 6.25 -20.47
N LEU A 55 -1.31 6.11 -19.46
CA LEU A 55 0.12 5.86 -19.64
C LEU A 55 0.38 4.55 -20.40
N LEU A 56 -0.28 3.45 -20.02
CA LEU A 56 -0.14 2.17 -20.70
C LEU A 56 -0.62 2.25 -22.16
N GLN A 57 -1.72 2.96 -22.41
CA GLN A 57 -2.23 3.17 -23.76
C GLN A 57 -1.27 3.99 -24.62
N CYS A 58 -0.73 5.10 -24.07
CA CYS A 58 0.25 5.94 -24.75
C CYS A 58 1.53 5.16 -25.06
N ALA A 59 2.05 4.39 -24.11
CA ALA A 59 3.26 3.59 -24.31
C ALA A 59 3.07 2.48 -25.36
N ARG A 60 1.86 1.89 -25.45
CA ARG A 60 1.54 0.92 -26.52
C ARG A 60 1.47 1.56 -27.90
N ARG A 61 0.83 2.73 -28.00
CA ARG A 61 0.68 3.46 -29.27
C ARG A 61 2.00 4.07 -29.76
N ARG A 62 2.84 4.55 -28.84
CA ARG A 62 4.08 5.27 -29.13
C ARG A 62 5.26 4.59 -28.44
N ARG A 63 5.59 3.39 -28.91
CA ARG A 63 6.64 2.52 -28.32
C ARG A 63 8.02 3.15 -28.24
N THR A 64 8.32 4.14 -29.08
CA THR A 64 9.62 4.83 -29.14
C THR A 64 9.75 5.97 -28.13
N LEU A 65 8.68 6.40 -27.46
CA LEU A 65 8.76 7.50 -26.50
C LEU A 65 9.49 7.08 -25.23
N ALA A 66 10.43 7.92 -24.81
CA ALA A 66 11.16 7.70 -23.57
C ALA A 66 10.26 7.94 -22.35
N ALA A 67 10.51 7.19 -21.26
CA ALA A 67 9.79 7.35 -19.99
C ALA A 67 9.83 8.79 -19.44
N ARG A 68 10.89 9.57 -19.74
CA ARG A 68 10.97 10.99 -19.36
C ARG A 68 9.98 11.87 -20.11
N GLN A 69 9.79 11.64 -21.42
CA GLN A 69 8.81 12.36 -22.22
C GLN A 69 7.38 12.03 -21.78
N LEU A 70 7.11 10.75 -21.51
CA LEU A 70 5.82 10.31 -20.96
C LEU A 70 5.55 10.93 -19.59
N ALA A 71 6.57 11.05 -18.74
CA ALA A 71 6.45 11.71 -17.44
C ALA A 71 6.11 13.20 -17.58
N SER A 72 6.77 13.93 -18.48
CA SER A 72 6.45 15.34 -18.74
C SER A 72 5.02 15.52 -19.25
N GLN A 73 4.57 14.69 -20.21
CA GLN A 73 3.20 14.74 -20.73
C GLN A 73 2.16 14.43 -19.66
N LEU A 74 2.37 13.38 -18.87
CA LEU A 74 1.46 12.99 -17.81
C LEU A 74 1.43 14.02 -16.68
N SER A 75 2.57 14.61 -16.35
CA SER A 75 2.67 15.66 -15.34
C SER A 75 1.89 16.92 -15.74
N ALA A 76 2.02 17.34 -17.01
CA ALA A 76 1.28 18.46 -17.56
C ALA A 76 -0.23 18.20 -17.58
N ALA A 77 -0.65 17.01 -18.03
CA ALA A 77 -2.06 16.65 -18.09
C ALA A 77 -2.71 16.50 -16.70
N ALA A 78 -1.98 15.96 -15.73
CA ALA A 78 -2.48 15.73 -14.38
C ALA A 78 -2.31 16.93 -13.43
N GLY A 79 -1.62 18.00 -13.87
CA GLY A 79 -1.36 19.19 -13.05
C GLY A 79 -0.51 18.94 -11.80
N ARG A 80 0.28 17.84 -11.78
CA ARG A 80 1.11 17.45 -10.64
C ARG A 80 2.45 16.88 -11.09
N PRO A 81 3.54 17.08 -10.32
CA PRO A 81 4.87 16.59 -10.69
C PRO A 81 4.91 15.06 -10.63
N ILE A 82 5.11 14.41 -11.78
CA ILE A 82 5.27 12.96 -11.87
C ILE A 82 6.68 12.65 -12.38
N SER A 83 7.43 11.88 -11.60
CA SER A 83 8.81 11.54 -11.93
C SER A 83 8.92 10.45 -13.00
N ARG A 84 10.01 10.47 -13.77
CA ARG A 84 10.40 9.38 -14.69
C ARG A 84 10.36 8.01 -14.00
N GLN A 85 10.86 7.92 -12.77
CA GLN A 85 10.91 6.67 -12.00
C GLN A 85 9.51 6.14 -11.69
N THR A 86 8.55 7.02 -11.43
CA THR A 86 7.15 6.64 -11.23
C THR A 86 6.58 6.04 -12.51
N VAL A 87 6.77 6.72 -13.65
CA VAL A 87 6.33 6.24 -14.97
C VAL A 87 6.96 4.90 -15.32
N SER A 88 8.28 4.75 -15.18
CA SER A 88 8.98 3.49 -15.42
C SER A 88 8.40 2.37 -14.56
N ARG A 89 8.18 2.58 -13.25
CA ARG A 89 7.56 1.59 -12.37
C ARG A 89 6.17 1.15 -12.88
N ARG A 90 5.34 2.08 -13.37
CA ARG A 90 4.02 1.76 -13.94
C ARG A 90 4.10 0.96 -15.22
N LEU A 91 5.04 1.30 -16.08
CA LEU A 91 5.27 0.59 -17.33
C LEU A 91 5.77 -0.84 -17.08
N HIS A 92 6.60 -1.05 -16.07
CA HIS A 92 7.00 -2.39 -15.61
C HIS A 92 5.84 -3.17 -14.99
N GLU A 93 5.05 -2.54 -14.10
CA GLU A 93 3.84 -3.16 -13.53
C GLU A 93 2.85 -3.59 -14.63
N GLY A 94 2.76 -2.82 -15.72
CA GLY A 94 1.98 -3.14 -16.91
C GLY A 94 2.65 -4.05 -17.94
N ARG A 95 3.83 -4.62 -17.63
CA ARG A 95 4.61 -5.54 -18.49
C ARG A 95 4.96 -4.97 -19.88
N LEU A 96 5.04 -3.66 -20.03
CA LEU A 96 5.39 -3.01 -21.30
C LEU A 96 6.90 -2.81 -21.48
N PHE A 97 7.66 -2.86 -20.40
CA PHE A 97 9.11 -2.70 -20.40
C PHE A 97 9.73 -3.72 -19.45
N THR A 98 10.84 -4.33 -19.86
CA THR A 98 11.70 -5.16 -19.00
C THR A 98 12.59 -4.25 -18.15
N ARG A 99 12.87 -4.66 -16.92
CA ARG A 99 13.62 -3.89 -15.93
C ARG A 99 15.02 -3.52 -16.39
#